data_AF-A0A8T3YJX1-F1
#
_entry.id   AF-A0A8T3YJX1-F1
#
_cell.length_a   1.000
_cell.length_b   1.000
_cell.length_c   1.000
_cell.angle_alpha   90.00
_cell.angle_beta   90.00
_cell.angle_gamma   90.00
#
_symmetry.space_group_name_H-M   'P 1'
#
loop_
_entity.id
_entity.type
_entity.pdbx_description
1 polymer ?
#
loop_
_entity_poly.entity_id
_entity_poly.type
_entity_poly.pdbx_seq_one_letter_code
_entity_poly.pdbx_strand_id
1 'polypeptide(L)'
;MRLFEMNPRPTRAGRFPLIYGAFDTPRTFERSIFLPNRPFWEFFPLKEGWKHFLVVGGLTVASPFQAYFCGDDEHPFVTPLEAEPFHAFLRSGGNPNAFYNSLKPGLISRLERKHGVKARRQGDFWAVRIPSLRELSTIIPGFSKSAIKTAAAEPVLDTPHTVTGKVLPLFLFFADPVACLAEGRLEIPGRKPLVLRGPHLLMRSLHLKDGGAD
;
A
#
# COMPACT_ATOMS: atom_id res chain seq x y z
N MET A 1 8.28 -5.29 29.89
CA MET A 1 6.88 -5.76 29.79
C MET A 1 6.61 -6.03 28.31
N ARG A 2 6.42 -7.29 27.89
CA ARG A 2 6.18 -7.65 26.48
C ARG A 2 4.67 -7.56 26.24
N LEU A 3 4.23 -6.64 25.39
CA LEU A 3 2.83 -6.21 25.28
C LEU A 3 1.92 -7.16 24.49
N PHE A 4 2.45 -8.23 23.90
CA PHE A 4 1.68 -9.21 23.12
C PHE A 4 2.21 -10.62 23.35
N GLU A 5 1.32 -11.62 23.44
CA GLU A 5 1.70 -13.04 23.43
C GLU A 5 2.58 -13.31 22.21
N MET A 6 3.69 -14.02 22.41
CA MET A 6 4.59 -14.39 21.33
C MET A 6 3.86 -15.32 20.37
N ASN A 7 3.24 -14.74 19.35
CA ASN A 7 2.73 -15.50 18.24
C ASN A 7 3.89 -16.33 17.66
N PRO A 8 3.67 -17.64 17.43
CA PRO A 8 4.67 -18.46 16.77
C PRO A 8 5.01 -17.82 15.42
N ARG A 9 6.28 -17.93 15.02
CA ARG A 9 6.73 -17.41 13.72
C ARG A 9 5.81 -17.94 12.62
N PRO A 10 5.21 -17.07 11.80
CA PRO A 10 4.30 -17.53 10.77
C PRO A 10 5.06 -18.40 9.77
N THR A 11 4.49 -19.55 9.40
CA THR A 11 5.05 -20.42 8.36
C THR A 11 4.52 -20.06 6.97
N ARG A 12 3.46 -19.24 6.91
CA ARG A 12 2.80 -18.79 5.68
C ARG A 12 2.27 -17.36 5.79
N ALA A 13 2.18 -16.71 4.64
CA ALA A 13 1.44 -15.48 4.40
C ALA A 13 0.22 -15.80 3.54
N GLY A 14 -0.94 -16.01 4.16
CA GLY A 14 -2.11 -16.56 3.45
C GLY A 14 -1.77 -17.91 2.80
N ARG A 15 -1.70 -17.96 1.47
CA ARG A 15 -1.37 -19.19 0.72
C ARG A 15 0.11 -19.38 0.40
N PHE A 16 0.95 -18.38 0.66
CA PHE A 16 2.37 -18.40 0.25
C PHE A 16 3.28 -18.82 1.42
N PRO A 17 4.29 -19.68 1.18
CA PRO A 17 5.24 -20.08 2.22
C PRO A 17 6.15 -18.92 2.65
N LEU A 18 6.52 -18.95 3.94
CA LEU A 18 7.58 -18.14 4.51
C LEU A 18 8.84 -19.00 4.69
N ILE A 19 9.95 -18.55 4.09
CA ILE A 19 11.24 -19.24 4.16
C ILE A 19 12.21 -18.38 4.95
N TYR A 20 12.78 -18.95 6.01
CA TYR A 20 13.66 -18.24 6.92
C TYR A 20 15.13 -18.55 6.68
N GLY A 21 15.98 -17.52 6.70
CA GLY A 21 17.44 -17.67 6.75
C GLY A 21 18.15 -17.90 5.42
N ALA A 22 17.42 -17.92 4.29
CA ALA A 22 18.05 -18.01 2.97
C ALA A 22 18.71 -16.70 2.50
N PHE A 23 18.26 -15.55 3.04
CA PHE A 23 18.74 -14.22 2.70
C PHE A 23 18.86 -13.33 3.94
N ASP A 24 19.77 -12.37 3.90
CA ASP A 24 19.98 -11.38 4.96
C ASP A 24 18.97 -10.22 4.93
N THR A 25 18.31 -10.01 3.80
CA THR A 25 17.28 -8.99 3.59
C THR A 25 15.94 -9.63 3.21
N PRO A 26 14.81 -9.11 3.71
CA PRO A 26 13.50 -9.58 3.28
C PRO A 26 13.30 -9.34 1.80
N ARG A 27 12.83 -10.38 1.10
CA ARG A 27 12.45 -10.27 -0.32
C ARG A 27 11.43 -11.32 -0.72
N THR A 28 10.80 -11.10 -1.86
CA THR A 28 9.96 -12.10 -2.52
C THR A 28 10.72 -12.72 -3.69
N PHE A 29 10.60 -14.04 -3.85
CA PHE A 29 11.11 -14.72 -5.03
C PHE A 29 10.13 -15.84 -5.41
N GLU A 30 9.81 -15.92 -6.70
CA GLU A 30 8.76 -16.78 -7.26
C GLU A 30 7.42 -16.62 -6.52
N ARG A 31 7.09 -17.56 -5.62
CA ARG A 31 5.84 -17.62 -4.87
C ARG A 31 6.07 -17.70 -3.36
N SER A 32 7.23 -17.24 -2.89
CA SER A 32 7.64 -17.35 -1.49
C SER A 32 8.09 -15.99 -0.97
N ILE A 33 7.86 -15.78 0.33
CA ILE A 33 8.41 -14.64 1.06
C ILE A 33 9.61 -15.16 1.85
N PHE A 34 10.76 -14.55 1.61
CA PHE A 34 11.99 -14.88 2.31
C PHE A 34 12.25 -13.85 3.38
N LEU A 35 12.47 -14.32 4.60
CA LEU A 35 12.78 -13.49 5.76
C LEU A 35 14.11 -13.94 6.38
N PRO A 36 14.92 -13.00 6.89
CA PRO A 36 16.10 -13.33 7.68
C PRO A 36 15.74 -14.16 8.92
N ASN A 37 16.60 -15.09 9.30
CA ASN A 37 16.43 -15.85 10.55
C ASN A 37 17.00 -15.05 11.73
N ARG A 38 16.30 -13.98 12.13
CA ARG A 38 16.72 -13.08 13.22
C ARG A 38 15.93 -13.41 14.49
N PRO A 39 16.57 -13.77 15.62
CA PRO A 39 15.87 -14.18 16.85
C PRO A 39 15.06 -13.05 17.50
N PHE A 40 15.47 -11.80 17.29
CA PHE A 40 14.85 -10.62 17.89
C PHE A 40 13.80 -9.94 17.01
N TRP A 41 13.40 -10.56 15.89
CA TRP A 41 12.33 -10.03 15.06
C TRP A 41 10.97 -10.44 15.59
N GLU A 42 10.07 -9.46 15.67
CA GLU A 42 8.70 -9.63 16.13
C GLU A 42 7.73 -9.62 14.95
N PHE A 43 6.63 -10.38 15.09
CA PHE A 43 5.64 -10.60 14.04
C PHE A 43 4.26 -10.20 14.53
N PHE A 44 3.60 -9.29 13.81
CA PHE A 44 2.29 -8.75 14.21
C PHE A 44 1.25 -9.06 13.12
N PRO A 45 0.23 -9.89 13.38
CA PRO A 45 -0.80 -10.17 12.40
C PRO A 45 -1.68 -8.92 12.17
N LEU A 46 -1.97 -8.61 10.90
CA LEU A 46 -2.86 -7.52 10.50
C LEU A 46 -4.19 -8.01 9.89
N LYS A 47 -4.23 -9.27 9.47
CA LYS A 47 -5.44 -9.96 8.97
C LYS A 47 -5.42 -11.41 9.43
N GLU A 48 -6.61 -11.98 9.58
CA GLU A 48 -6.78 -13.39 9.91
C GLU A 48 -5.98 -14.32 8.97
N GLY A 49 -5.50 -15.43 9.53
CA GLY A 49 -4.71 -16.43 8.81
C GLY A 49 -3.38 -15.91 8.28
N TRP A 50 -2.80 -14.88 8.93
CA TRP A 50 -1.53 -14.26 8.53
C TRP A 50 -1.52 -13.76 7.08
N LYS A 51 -2.70 -13.46 6.52
CA LYS A 51 -2.77 -12.92 5.14
C LYS A 51 -1.90 -11.69 5.01
N HIS A 52 -1.94 -10.79 5.99
CA HIS A 52 -1.12 -9.60 6.11
C HIS A 52 -0.51 -9.56 7.51
N PHE A 53 0.76 -9.15 7.62
CA PHE A 53 1.45 -9.02 8.90
C PHE A 53 2.62 -8.04 8.82
N LEU A 54 3.07 -7.57 9.98
CA LEU A 54 4.28 -6.77 10.13
C LEU A 54 5.42 -7.66 10.64
N VAL A 55 6.61 -7.37 10.15
CA VAL A 55 7.87 -7.92 10.66
C VAL A 55 8.71 -6.76 11.14
N VAL A 56 9.10 -6.76 12.42
CA VAL A 56 9.80 -5.63 13.03
C VAL A 56 11.06 -6.10 13.72
N GLY A 57 12.17 -5.43 13.44
CA GLY A 57 13.47 -5.59 14.05
C GLY A 57 14.06 -4.26 14.50
N GLY A 58 15.16 -4.30 15.24
CA GLY A 58 15.83 -3.09 15.72
C GLY A 58 15.03 -2.32 16.78
N LEU A 59 14.30 -3.03 17.65
CA LEU A 59 13.60 -2.45 18.80
C LEU A 59 14.52 -2.13 19.98
N THR A 60 15.82 -2.38 19.84
CA THR A 60 16.85 -2.07 20.82
C THR A 60 17.54 -0.75 20.50
N VAL A 61 17.96 0.01 21.51
CA VAL A 61 18.64 1.32 21.38
C VAL A 61 19.85 1.28 20.44
N ALA A 62 20.54 0.13 20.34
CA ALA A 62 21.74 -0.05 19.53
C ALA A 62 21.50 -0.39 18.04
N SER A 63 20.25 -0.45 17.56
CA SER A 63 19.95 -0.87 16.18
C SER A 63 18.91 0.03 15.54
N PRO A 64 19.08 0.39 14.25
CA PRO A 64 18.07 1.17 13.54
C PRO A 64 16.77 0.40 13.44
N PHE A 65 15.65 1.10 13.60
CA PHE A 65 14.32 0.55 13.41
C PHE A 65 14.18 -0.03 12.00
N GLN A 66 13.77 -1.29 11.92
CA GLN A 66 13.49 -1.97 10.66
C GLN A 66 12.08 -2.53 10.73
N ALA A 67 11.20 -2.10 9.83
CA ALA A 67 9.88 -2.70 9.69
C ALA A 67 9.59 -3.06 8.25
N TYR A 68 8.88 -4.15 8.07
CA TYR A 68 8.43 -4.64 6.79
C TYR A 68 6.95 -4.99 6.86
N PHE A 69 6.22 -4.60 5.84
CA PHE A 69 4.84 -5.02 5.62
C PHE A 69 4.84 -6.22 4.66
N CYS A 70 4.33 -7.35 5.13
CA CYS A 70 4.34 -8.62 4.40
C CYS A 70 2.91 -9.13 4.19
N GLY A 71 2.71 -9.92 3.14
CA GLY A 71 1.41 -10.59 2.97
C GLY A 71 1.10 -11.17 1.60
N ASP A 72 -0.20 -11.41 1.41
CA ASP A 72 -0.84 -11.96 0.22
C ASP A 72 -2.02 -11.08 -0.20
N ASP A 73 -1.79 -10.25 -1.21
CA ASP A 73 -2.82 -9.54 -1.98
C ASP A 73 -2.92 -10.19 -3.38
N GLU A 74 -3.11 -11.51 -3.42
CA GLU A 74 -3.07 -12.42 -4.58
C GLU A 74 -1.66 -12.84 -5.02
N HIS A 75 -0.64 -12.07 -4.70
CA HIS A 75 0.79 -12.40 -4.86
C HIS A 75 1.52 -12.14 -3.53
N PRO A 76 2.60 -12.90 -3.24
CA PRO A 76 3.39 -12.61 -2.06
C PRO A 76 4.01 -11.22 -2.21
N PHE A 77 4.07 -10.48 -1.12
CA PHE A 77 4.80 -9.22 -1.08
C PHE A 77 5.56 -9.08 0.23
N VAL A 78 6.66 -8.34 0.16
CA VAL A 78 7.35 -7.76 1.30
C VAL A 78 7.82 -6.37 0.90
N THR A 79 7.47 -5.38 1.72
CA THR A 79 7.76 -3.98 1.42
C THR A 79 8.34 -3.32 2.67
N PRO A 80 9.48 -2.62 2.57
CA PRO A 80 10.01 -1.87 3.70
C PRO A 80 9.02 -0.78 4.11
N LEU A 81 8.89 -0.60 5.42
CA LEU A 81 7.92 0.28 6.06
C LEU A 81 8.64 1.36 6.87
N GLU A 82 8.17 2.60 6.79
CA GLU A 82 8.61 3.64 7.72
C GLU A 82 8.04 3.43 9.14
N ALA A 83 8.54 4.19 10.12
CA ALA A 83 8.13 4.00 11.51
C ALA A 83 6.67 4.37 11.78
N GLU A 84 6.12 5.37 11.07
CA GLU A 84 4.82 5.96 11.41
C GLU A 84 3.66 4.96 11.36
N PRO A 85 3.51 4.10 10.33
CA PRO A 85 2.42 3.13 10.33
C PRO A 85 2.49 2.09 11.45
N PHE A 86 3.70 1.68 11.82
CA PHE A 86 3.91 0.78 12.95
C PHE A 86 3.59 1.47 14.28
N HIS A 87 3.99 2.73 14.46
CA HIS A 87 3.62 3.51 15.64
C HIS A 87 2.11 3.76 15.74
N ALA A 88 1.43 3.99 14.62
CA ALA A 88 -0.03 4.09 14.59
C ALA A 88 -0.70 2.78 15.05
N PHE A 89 -0.20 1.64 14.58
CA PHE A 89 -0.63 0.32 15.04
C PHE A 89 -0.45 0.16 16.57
N LEU A 90 0.75 0.44 17.10
CA LEU A 90 1.03 0.30 18.54
C LEU A 90 0.18 1.25 19.40
N ARG A 91 0.09 2.54 19.04
CA ARG A 91 -0.73 3.54 19.78
C ARG A 91 -2.20 3.17 19.87
N SER A 92 -2.69 2.38 18.91
CA SER A 92 -4.08 1.90 18.88
C SER A 92 -4.32 0.59 19.63
N GLY A 93 -3.32 0.09 20.38
CA GLY A 93 -3.39 -1.22 21.05
C GLY A 93 -3.30 -2.40 20.10
N GLY A 94 -2.67 -2.23 18.93
CA GLY A 94 -2.54 -3.27 17.92
C GLY A 94 -3.74 -3.39 16.98
N ASN A 95 -4.49 -2.30 16.73
CA ASN A 95 -5.61 -2.31 15.80
C ASN A 95 -5.12 -2.24 14.35
N PRO A 96 -5.38 -3.26 13.50
CA PRO A 96 -4.94 -3.25 12.10
C PRO A 96 -5.52 -2.08 11.29
N ASN A 97 -6.70 -1.56 11.66
CA ASN A 97 -7.28 -0.43 10.95
C ASN A 97 -6.46 0.85 11.14
N ALA A 98 -5.81 1.04 12.30
CA ALA A 98 -4.92 2.18 12.51
C ALA A 98 -3.71 2.13 11.58
N PHE A 99 -3.14 0.93 11.38
CA PHE A 99 -2.10 0.70 10.39
C PHE A 99 -2.56 1.06 8.97
N TYR A 100 -3.66 0.48 8.48
CA TYR A 100 -4.12 0.76 7.11
C TYR A 100 -4.53 2.22 6.89
N ASN A 101 -5.06 2.89 7.93
CA ASN A 101 -5.39 4.31 7.85
C ASN A 101 -4.15 5.19 7.77
N SER A 102 -3.06 4.83 8.44
CA SER A 102 -1.79 5.57 8.34
C SER A 102 -1.10 5.42 6.97
N LEU A 103 -1.31 4.30 6.27
CA LEU A 103 -0.85 4.13 4.87
C LEU A 103 -1.67 4.95 3.86
N LYS A 104 -2.88 5.37 4.24
CA LYS A 104 -3.83 6.00 3.32
C LYS A 104 -3.53 7.48 3.19
N PRO A 105 -3.37 8.02 1.96
CA PRO A 105 -3.14 9.45 1.76
C PRO A 105 -4.27 10.30 2.35
N GLY A 106 -3.91 11.44 2.96
CA GLY A 106 -4.88 12.31 3.63
C GLY A 106 -6.00 12.81 2.70
N LEU A 107 -5.70 13.06 1.41
CA LEU A 107 -6.69 13.44 0.42
C LEU A 107 -7.70 12.32 0.13
N ILE A 108 -7.25 11.07 0.06
CA ILE A 108 -8.14 9.90 -0.09
C ILE A 108 -9.10 9.82 1.10
N SER A 109 -8.58 9.91 2.33
CA SER A 109 -9.38 9.90 3.56
C SER A 109 -10.41 11.03 3.62
N ARG A 110 -10.04 12.24 3.16
CA ARG A 110 -10.95 13.39 3.06
C ARG A 110 -12.09 13.13 2.07
N LEU A 111 -11.78 12.56 0.91
CA LEU A 111 -12.76 12.24 -0.13
C LEU A 111 -13.73 11.14 0.30
N GLU A 112 -13.24 10.08 0.96
CA GLU A 112 -14.09 9.05 1.54
C GLU A 112 -15.12 9.65 2.51
N ARG A 113 -14.66 10.50 3.43
CA ARG A 113 -15.52 11.19 4.41
C ARG A 113 -16.52 12.13 3.74
N LYS A 114 -16.06 12.93 2.78
CA LYS A 114 -16.89 13.93 2.10
C LYS A 114 -18.01 13.28 1.28
N HIS A 115 -17.75 12.14 0.67
CA HIS A 115 -18.68 11.51 -0.29
C HIS A 115 -19.36 10.25 0.25
N GLY A 116 -19.03 9.79 1.46
CA GLY A 116 -19.56 8.53 2.01
C GLY A 116 -19.15 7.31 1.19
N VAL A 117 -18.03 7.38 0.46
CA VAL A 117 -17.50 6.29 -0.36
C VAL A 117 -16.33 5.62 0.34
N LYS A 118 -16.08 4.35 0.02
CA LYS A 118 -14.89 3.63 0.47
C LYS A 118 -13.86 3.55 -0.65
N ALA A 119 -12.62 3.92 -0.34
CA ALA A 119 -11.49 3.72 -1.21
C ALA A 119 -11.17 2.23 -1.31
N ARG A 120 -10.75 1.80 -2.50
CA ARG A 120 -10.30 0.44 -2.78
C ARG A 120 -8.79 0.45 -2.87
N ARG A 121 -8.14 -0.59 -2.34
CA ARG A 121 -6.68 -0.73 -2.39
C ARG A 121 -6.27 -1.84 -3.36
N GLN A 122 -5.21 -1.63 -4.14
CA GLN A 122 -4.58 -2.66 -4.96
C GLN A 122 -3.06 -2.49 -4.89
N GLY A 123 -2.38 -3.35 -4.13
CA GLY A 123 -0.95 -3.20 -3.85
C GLY A 123 -0.68 -1.94 -3.02
N ASP A 124 0.18 -1.07 -3.51
CA ASP A 124 0.47 0.22 -2.91
C ASP A 124 -0.48 1.33 -3.37
N PHE A 125 -1.48 1.09 -4.22
CA PHE A 125 -2.43 2.12 -4.64
C PHE A 125 -3.73 2.16 -3.87
N TRP A 126 -4.23 3.37 -3.67
CA TRP A 126 -5.60 3.67 -3.26
C TRP A 126 -6.38 4.29 -4.42
N ALA A 127 -7.59 3.81 -4.65
CA ALA A 127 -8.54 4.33 -5.61
C ALA A 127 -9.82 4.77 -4.90
N VAL A 128 -10.15 6.06 -4.96
CA VAL A 128 -11.40 6.60 -4.40
C VAL A 128 -12.26 7.22 -5.50
N ARG A 129 -13.54 6.87 -5.51
CA ARG A 129 -14.47 7.43 -6.50
C ARG A 129 -14.71 8.90 -6.21
N ILE A 130 -14.72 9.71 -7.27
CA ILE A 130 -15.17 11.10 -7.20
C ILE A 130 -16.55 11.19 -7.86
N PRO A 131 -17.56 11.79 -7.22
CA PRO A 131 -18.89 11.91 -7.80
C PRO A 131 -18.92 12.77 -9.07
N SER A 132 -18.11 13.84 -9.12
CA SER A 132 -18.11 14.79 -10.23
C SER A 132 -16.72 15.36 -10.53
N LEU A 133 -16.40 15.46 -11.82
CA LEU A 133 -15.17 16.12 -12.28
C LEU A 133 -15.11 17.62 -11.90
N ARG A 134 -16.25 18.25 -11.63
CA ARG A 134 -16.29 19.66 -11.18
C ARG A 134 -15.68 19.83 -9.79
N GLU A 135 -15.70 18.79 -8.95
CA GLU A 135 -15.10 18.89 -7.62
C GLU A 135 -13.58 18.88 -7.67
N LEU A 136 -13.00 18.31 -8.73
CA LEU A 136 -11.55 18.28 -8.88
C LEU A 136 -10.94 19.65 -9.06
N SER A 137 -11.62 20.58 -9.74
CA SER A 137 -11.13 21.95 -9.86
C SER A 137 -11.09 22.69 -8.51
N THR A 138 -11.80 22.18 -7.49
CA THR A 138 -11.74 22.73 -6.11
C THR A 138 -10.61 22.15 -5.29
N ILE A 139 -10.04 21.01 -5.72
CA ILE A 139 -9.01 20.26 -4.99
C ILE A 139 -7.64 20.45 -5.67
N ILE A 140 -7.65 20.61 -7.00
CA ILE A 140 -6.47 20.64 -7.85
C ILE A 140 -6.54 21.93 -8.69
N PRO A 141 -5.80 22.97 -8.27
CA PRO A 141 -5.68 24.20 -9.04
C PRO A 141 -5.20 23.90 -10.47
N GLY A 142 -5.82 24.53 -11.48
CA GLY A 142 -5.44 24.35 -12.88
C GLY A 142 -6.02 23.10 -13.57
N PHE A 143 -6.97 22.40 -12.94
CA PHE A 143 -7.67 21.28 -13.59
C PHE A 143 -8.31 21.69 -14.91
N SER A 144 -7.91 21.04 -16.01
CA SER A 144 -8.57 21.14 -17.32
C SER A 144 -9.06 19.78 -17.78
N LYS A 145 -10.34 19.71 -18.17
CA LYS A 145 -10.92 18.49 -18.77
C LYS A 145 -10.28 18.14 -20.12
N SER A 146 -9.72 19.11 -20.84
CA SER A 146 -9.08 18.87 -22.13
C SER A 146 -7.80 18.04 -22.02
N ALA A 147 -7.22 17.93 -20.83
CA ALA A 147 -6.04 17.11 -20.58
C ALA A 147 -6.37 15.62 -20.36
N ILE A 148 -7.66 15.24 -20.30
CA ILE A 148 -8.07 13.85 -20.19
C ILE A 148 -7.78 13.14 -21.52
N LYS A 149 -6.92 12.13 -21.50
CA LYS A 149 -6.63 11.27 -22.65
C LYS A 149 -7.25 9.89 -22.48
N THR A 150 -7.51 9.21 -23.59
CA THR A 150 -7.82 7.77 -23.59
C THR A 150 -6.51 7.01 -23.79
N ALA A 151 -6.18 6.11 -22.87
CA ALA A 151 -4.99 5.30 -22.88
C ALA A 151 -5.33 3.81 -23.06
N ALA A 152 -4.57 3.14 -23.92
CA ALA A 152 -4.62 1.69 -24.07
C ALA A 152 -3.91 0.98 -22.91
N ALA A 153 -2.81 1.56 -22.40
CA ALA A 153 -2.11 1.18 -21.19
C ALA A 153 -1.17 2.32 -20.79
N GLU A 154 -1.54 3.13 -19.79
CA GLU A 154 -0.70 4.22 -19.28
C GLU A 154 -0.09 3.81 -17.94
N PRO A 155 1.25 3.90 -17.76
CA PRO A 155 1.88 3.74 -16.46
C PRO A 155 1.37 4.75 -15.43
N VAL A 156 1.27 4.33 -14.17
CA VAL A 156 0.74 5.17 -13.09
C VAL A 156 1.84 5.45 -12.06
N LEU A 157 2.24 6.73 -11.96
CA LEU A 157 3.14 7.25 -10.91
C LEU A 157 4.44 6.44 -10.73
N ASP A 158 5.10 6.07 -11.84
CA ASP A 158 6.36 5.32 -11.85
C ASP A 158 6.29 3.96 -11.15
N THR A 159 5.10 3.34 -11.14
CA THR A 159 4.89 1.99 -10.61
C THR A 159 4.63 0.99 -11.73
N PRO A 160 4.67 -0.32 -11.44
CA PRO A 160 4.26 -1.36 -12.39
C PRO A 160 2.75 -1.33 -12.73
N HIS A 161 1.97 -0.44 -12.13
CA HIS A 161 0.55 -0.32 -12.43
C HIS A 161 0.32 0.39 -13.77
N THR A 162 -0.65 -0.11 -14.52
CA THR A 162 -1.12 0.48 -15.78
C THR A 162 -2.61 0.77 -15.72
N VAL A 163 -3.06 1.86 -16.34
CA VAL A 163 -4.47 2.16 -16.55
C VAL A 163 -4.85 2.04 -18.01
N THR A 164 -5.94 1.31 -18.24
CA THR A 164 -6.63 1.23 -19.53
C THR A 164 -7.95 1.97 -19.41
N GLY A 165 -8.19 2.98 -20.28
CA GLY A 165 -9.39 3.81 -20.24
C GLY A 165 -9.08 5.30 -20.29
N LYS A 166 -9.78 6.14 -19.51
CA LYS A 166 -9.52 7.58 -19.45
C LYS A 166 -8.54 7.89 -18.33
N VAL A 167 -7.52 8.69 -18.63
CA VAL A 167 -6.45 9.04 -17.71
C VAL A 167 -6.17 10.54 -17.74
N LEU A 168 -5.89 11.09 -16.57
CA LEU A 168 -5.37 12.44 -16.39
C LEU A 168 -4.33 12.43 -15.25
N PRO A 169 -3.03 12.55 -15.55
CA PRO A 169 -2.00 12.78 -14.55
C PRO A 169 -2.21 14.12 -13.85
N LEU A 170 -1.96 14.18 -12.55
CA LEU A 170 -2.16 15.35 -11.72
C LEU A 170 -0.89 15.66 -10.94
N PHE A 171 -0.40 16.88 -11.11
CA PHE A 171 0.70 17.42 -10.32
C PHE A 171 0.11 18.23 -9.17
N LEU A 172 0.26 17.72 -7.94
CA LEU A 172 -0.19 18.42 -6.74
C LEU A 172 0.97 19.27 -6.23
N PHE A 173 0.87 20.60 -6.42
CA PHE A 173 1.95 21.57 -6.16
C PHE A 173 2.48 21.64 -4.71
N PHE A 174 1.93 20.90 -3.75
CA PHE A 174 2.16 21.15 -2.31
C PHE A 174 2.67 19.96 -1.49
N ALA A 175 2.79 18.77 -2.05
CA ALA A 175 3.44 17.62 -1.43
C ALA A 175 3.53 16.52 -2.49
N ASP A 176 4.69 15.86 -2.60
CA ASP A 176 4.73 14.53 -3.20
C ASP A 176 3.67 13.68 -2.49
N PRO A 177 2.55 13.36 -3.16
CA PRO A 177 2.60 12.51 -4.34
C PRO A 177 1.92 13.11 -5.58
N VAL A 178 2.50 12.78 -6.73
CA VAL A 178 1.78 12.79 -8.02
C VAL A 178 0.48 11.98 -7.85
N ALA A 179 -0.64 12.50 -8.32
CA ALA A 179 -1.92 11.79 -8.31
C ALA A 179 -2.35 11.49 -9.73
N CYS A 180 -3.25 10.54 -9.92
CA CYS A 180 -3.80 10.24 -11.24
C CYS A 180 -5.31 10.14 -11.15
N LEU A 181 -6.01 10.75 -12.10
CA LEU A 181 -7.42 10.47 -12.32
C LEU A 181 -7.58 9.40 -13.38
N ALA A 182 -8.43 8.42 -13.07
CA ALA A 182 -8.65 7.29 -13.94
C ALA A 182 -10.11 6.85 -13.97
N GLU A 183 -10.55 6.41 -15.14
CA GLU A 183 -11.77 5.64 -15.37
C GLU A 183 -11.43 4.47 -16.29
N GLY A 184 -11.95 3.28 -16.01
CA GLY A 184 -11.64 2.07 -16.78
C GLY A 184 -11.09 0.95 -15.91
N ARG A 185 -9.85 0.50 -16.16
CA ARG A 185 -9.22 -0.63 -15.46
C ARG A 185 -7.84 -0.23 -14.97
N LEU A 186 -7.58 -0.44 -13.68
CA LEU A 186 -6.24 -0.37 -13.10
C LEU A 186 -5.70 -1.80 -12.94
N GLU A 187 -4.53 -2.04 -13.51
CA GLU A 187 -3.91 -3.35 -13.64
C GLU A 187 -2.49 -3.28 -13.10
N ILE A 188 -2.00 -4.37 -12.51
CA ILE A 188 -0.61 -4.57 -12.11
C ILE A 188 -0.30 -6.04 -12.40
N PRO A 189 0.92 -6.39 -12.89
CA PRO A 189 1.25 -7.77 -13.21
C PRO A 189 0.89 -8.76 -12.09
N GLY A 190 0.25 -9.86 -12.48
CA GLY A 190 -0.17 -10.94 -11.59
C GLY A 190 -1.45 -10.68 -10.78
N ARG A 191 -1.98 -9.46 -10.69
CA ARG A 191 -3.16 -9.19 -9.84
C ARG A 191 -4.44 -8.99 -10.65
N LYS A 192 -5.56 -9.31 -10.03
CA LYS A 192 -6.89 -9.08 -10.57
C LYS A 192 -7.09 -7.58 -10.82
N PRO A 193 -7.55 -7.19 -12.02
CA PRO A 193 -7.81 -5.81 -12.36
C PRO A 193 -8.83 -5.14 -11.43
N LEU A 194 -8.54 -3.89 -11.06
CA LEU A 194 -9.47 -3.02 -10.35
C LEU A 194 -10.31 -2.24 -11.37
N VAL A 195 -11.58 -2.61 -11.53
CA VAL A 195 -12.50 -1.90 -12.43
C VAL A 195 -12.97 -0.60 -11.77
N LEU A 196 -12.68 0.53 -12.42
CA LEU A 196 -12.96 1.90 -12.01
C LEU A 196 -14.18 2.44 -12.78
N ARG A 197 -15.38 2.27 -12.23
CA ARG A 197 -16.63 2.74 -12.86
C ARG A 197 -16.86 4.23 -12.59
N GLY A 198 -16.56 5.06 -13.59
CA GLY A 198 -16.53 6.52 -13.45
C GLY A 198 -15.18 7.03 -12.91
N PRO A 199 -15.04 8.34 -12.66
CA PRO A 199 -13.77 8.94 -12.28
C PRO A 199 -13.34 8.54 -10.87
N HIS A 200 -12.10 8.09 -10.75
CA HIS A 200 -11.44 7.75 -9.49
C HIS A 200 -10.13 8.52 -9.35
N LEU A 201 -9.87 9.05 -8.16
CA LEU A 201 -8.53 9.51 -7.79
C LEU A 201 -7.70 8.31 -7.36
N LEU A 202 -6.54 8.17 -7.98
CA LEU A 202 -5.51 7.20 -7.68
C LEU A 202 -4.36 7.92 -6.98
N MET A 203 -3.95 7.39 -5.83
CA MET A 203 -2.78 7.85 -5.10
C MET A 203 -2.02 6.67 -4.52
N ARG A 204 -0.69 6.76 -4.52
CA ARG A 204 0.18 5.78 -3.88
C ARG A 204 0.04 5.86 -2.35
N SER A 205 0.22 4.74 -1.68
CA SER A 205 0.23 4.63 -0.22
C SER A 205 1.42 5.42 0.33
N LEU A 206 1.21 6.04 1.48
CA LEU A 206 2.29 6.69 2.21
C LEU A 206 3.12 5.64 2.96
N HIS A 207 4.37 5.99 3.27
CA HIS A 207 5.23 5.24 4.19
C HIS A 207 5.62 3.82 3.76
N LEU A 208 5.28 3.43 2.53
CA LEU A 208 5.83 2.25 1.86
C LEU A 208 7.02 2.70 1.03
N LYS A 209 8.20 2.16 1.31
CA LYS A 209 9.38 2.42 0.48
C LYS A 209 9.28 1.58 -0.79
N ASP A 210 9.85 2.09 -1.88
CA ASP A 210 10.07 1.28 -3.07
C ASP A 210 10.85 0.02 -2.66
N GLY A 211 10.18 -1.12 -2.73
CA GLY A 211 10.86 -2.40 -2.68
C GLY A 211 11.59 -2.50 -4.01
N GLY A 212 12.86 -2.11 -4.04
CA GLY A 212 13.69 -2.22 -5.23
C GLY A 212 13.50 -3.60 -5.85
N ALA A 213 12.93 -3.61 -7.04
CA ALA A 213 12.99 -4.77 -7.92
C ALA A 213 14.41 -4.76 -8.51
N ASP A 214 15.36 -5.27 -7.73
CA ASP A 214 16.62 -5.79 -8.23
C ASP A 214 16.46 -7.30 -8.46
#